data_AF-B4VTV6-F1
#
_entry.id   AF-B4VTV6-F1
#
_cell.length_a   1.000
_cell.length_b   1.000
_cell.length_c   1.000
_cell.angle_alpha   90.00
_cell.angle_beta   90.00
_cell.angle_gamma   90.00
#
_symmetry.space_group_name_H-M   'P 1'
#
loop_
_entity.id
_entity.type
_entity.pdbx_description
1 polymer ?
#
loop_
_entity_poly.entity_id
_entity_poly.type
_entity_poly.pdbx_seq_one_letter_code
_entity_poly.pdbx_strand_id
1 'polypeptide(L)'
;MTLNAYDFLQKMQDRIYFTETDKSLLKFHADWGKEIAPEVAEQFYAYLGSDPEMNAILNHTPDRIHRLRETFVQWFYEMFTGMDDWGNAYAERRWRIGLVHVRIGIGPQHVVPAMATVIRDIDKRLKANDKPAELQEALSRICMIDLAFIEQAYIEVSSAAVLQETGWTERLFKRLIAAGASSV
;
A
#
# COMPACT_ATOMS: atom_id res chain seq x y z
N MET A 1 -8.07 17.66 10.34
CA MET A 1 -6.84 18.16 9.69
C MET A 1 -6.47 17.15 8.63
N THR A 2 -6.14 17.59 7.41
CA THR A 2 -5.62 16.69 6.39
C THR A 2 -4.30 16.10 6.87
N LEU A 3 -4.18 14.77 6.79
CA LEU A 3 -2.95 14.05 7.13
C LEU A 3 -1.75 14.64 6.37
N ASN A 4 -0.66 14.93 7.08
CA ASN A 4 0.64 15.19 6.46
C ASN A 4 1.27 13.84 6.10
N ALA A 5 1.45 13.58 4.80
CA ALA A 5 1.91 12.30 4.31
C ALA A 5 3.32 11.96 4.80
N TYR A 6 4.21 12.94 4.85
CA TYR A 6 5.60 12.73 5.27
C TYR A 6 5.70 12.45 6.76
N ASP A 7 4.99 13.21 7.60
CA ASP A 7 4.94 12.96 9.04
C ASP A 7 4.37 11.54 9.33
N PHE A 8 3.38 11.11 8.55
CA PHE A 8 2.83 9.76 8.65
C PHE A 8 3.84 8.70 8.23
N LEU A 9 4.57 8.91 7.13
CA LEU A 9 5.65 8.03 6.68
C LEU A 9 6.71 7.85 7.77
N GLN A 10 7.26 8.95 8.30
CA GLN A 10 8.27 8.90 9.36
C GLN A 10 7.76 8.12 10.57
N LYS A 11 6.53 8.40 11.01
CA LYS A 11 5.89 7.69 12.12
C LYS A 11 5.75 6.18 11.85
N MET A 12 5.45 5.78 10.61
CA MET A 12 5.39 4.35 10.26
C MET A 12 6.78 3.72 10.24
N GLN A 13 7.77 4.41 9.67
CA GLN A 13 9.17 3.95 9.66
C GLN A 13 9.68 3.69 11.09
N ASP A 14 9.43 4.61 12.02
CA ASP A 14 9.80 4.46 13.43
C ASP A 14 9.12 3.25 14.09
N ARG A 15 7.83 3.06 13.84
CA ARG A 15 7.02 1.98 14.46
C ARG A 15 7.44 0.59 14.02
N ILE A 16 7.94 0.44 12.80
CA ILE A 16 8.30 -0.86 12.22
C ILE A 16 9.81 -1.04 12.08
N TYR A 17 10.59 -0.09 12.60
CA TYR A 17 12.05 -0.08 12.53
C TYR A 17 12.57 -0.16 11.08
N PHE A 18 12.01 0.62 10.16
CA PHE A 18 12.54 0.77 8.79
C PHE A 18 13.69 1.77 8.78
N THR A 19 14.92 1.26 8.69
CA THR A 19 16.16 2.00 8.91
C THR A 19 16.89 2.38 7.64
N GLU A 20 17.96 3.18 7.77
CA GLU A 20 18.88 3.47 6.66
C GLU A 20 19.55 2.22 6.08
N THR A 21 19.73 1.17 6.88
CA THR A 21 20.23 -0.13 6.40
C THR A 21 19.23 -0.77 5.44
N ASP A 22 17.93 -0.78 5.78
CA ASP A 22 16.86 -1.29 4.91
C ASP A 22 16.80 -0.50 3.60
N LYS A 23 16.85 0.83 3.68
CA LYS A 23 16.86 1.73 2.51
C LYS A 23 18.06 1.46 1.59
N SER A 24 19.24 1.31 2.17
CA SER A 24 20.47 1.03 1.43
C SER A 24 20.42 -0.33 0.75
N LEU A 25 19.90 -1.34 1.46
CA LEU A 25 19.73 -2.69 0.94
C LEU A 25 18.72 -2.75 -0.21
N LEU A 26 17.59 -2.06 -0.07
CA LEU A 26 16.58 -1.91 -1.13
C LEU A 26 17.17 -1.23 -2.37
N LYS A 27 17.89 -0.12 -2.22
CA LYS A 27 18.57 0.57 -3.32
C LYS A 27 19.61 -0.31 -4.00
N PHE A 28 20.40 -1.05 -3.22
CA PHE A 28 21.41 -1.96 -3.75
C PHE A 28 20.81 -3.07 -4.62
N HIS A 29 19.59 -3.53 -4.29
CA HIS A 29 18.88 -4.55 -5.04
C HIS A 29 17.83 -3.99 -6.04
N ALA A 30 17.87 -2.69 -6.35
CA ALA A 30 16.86 -2.06 -7.20
C ALA A 30 16.79 -2.63 -8.61
N ASP A 31 17.93 -3.01 -9.22
CA ASP A 31 17.96 -3.62 -10.54
C ASP A 31 17.26 -4.98 -10.56
N TRP A 32 17.48 -5.79 -9.52
CA TRP A 32 16.77 -7.06 -9.34
C TRP A 32 15.28 -6.84 -9.09
N GLY A 33 14.92 -5.86 -8.26
CA GLY A 33 13.53 -5.46 -8.05
C GLY A 33 12.82 -5.05 -9.34
N LYS A 34 13.53 -4.31 -10.21
CA LYS A 34 13.04 -3.90 -11.53
C LYS A 34 12.84 -5.09 -12.47
N GLU A 35 13.77 -6.04 -12.46
CA GLU A 35 13.72 -7.24 -13.29
C GLU A 35 12.49 -8.12 -12.96
N ILE A 36 12.21 -8.34 -11.68
CA ILE A 36 11.10 -9.22 -11.27
C ILE A 36 9.72 -8.54 -11.31
N ALA A 37 9.67 -7.21 -11.35
CA ALA A 37 8.43 -6.43 -11.20
C ALA A 37 7.29 -6.86 -12.15
N PRO A 38 7.53 -7.13 -13.46
CA PRO A 38 6.47 -7.55 -14.37
C PRO A 38 5.83 -8.87 -13.98
N GLU A 39 6.63 -9.83 -13.52
CA GLU A 39 6.11 -11.14 -13.12
C GLU A 39 5.38 -11.09 -11.77
N VAL A 40 5.84 -10.25 -10.83
CA VAL A 40 5.10 -9.98 -9.58
C VAL A 40 3.75 -9.34 -9.89
N ALA A 41 3.71 -8.40 -10.84
CA ALA A 41 2.47 -7.79 -11.30
C ALA A 41 1.52 -8.83 -11.91
N GLU A 42 2.04 -9.75 -12.74
CA GLU A 42 1.24 -10.83 -13.33
C GLU A 42 0.60 -11.70 -12.24
N GLN A 43 1.38 -12.15 -11.26
CA GLN A 43 0.87 -12.96 -10.14
C GLN A 43 -0.18 -12.19 -9.32
N PHE A 44 0.04 -10.89 -9.06
CA PHE A 44 -0.90 -10.03 -8.37
C PHE A 44 -2.24 -9.92 -9.11
N TYR A 45 -2.23 -9.62 -10.40
CA TYR A 45 -3.47 -9.49 -11.18
C TYR A 45 -4.14 -10.84 -11.48
N ALA A 46 -3.38 -11.94 -11.55
CA ALA A 46 -3.95 -13.27 -11.64
C ALA A 46 -4.72 -13.63 -10.36
N TYR A 47 -4.15 -13.31 -9.19
CA TYR A 47 -4.83 -13.46 -7.90
C TYR A 47 -6.12 -12.64 -7.84
N LEU A 48 -6.05 -11.34 -8.15
CA LEU A 48 -7.22 -10.47 -8.13
C LEU A 48 -8.29 -10.89 -9.16
N GLY A 49 -7.88 -11.38 -10.33
CA GLY A 49 -8.80 -11.88 -11.37
C GLY A 49 -9.57 -13.15 -10.97
N SER A 50 -9.09 -13.89 -9.97
CA SER A 50 -9.79 -15.07 -9.44
C SER A 50 -10.96 -14.72 -8.50
N ASP A 51 -10.97 -13.49 -7.98
CA ASP A 51 -12.06 -12.97 -7.14
C ASP A 51 -13.10 -12.26 -8.02
N PRO A 52 -14.39 -12.67 -8.00
CA PRO A 52 -15.41 -12.09 -8.88
C PRO A 52 -15.59 -10.57 -8.71
N GLU A 53 -15.51 -10.05 -7.48
CA GLU A 53 -15.68 -8.64 -7.19
C GLU A 53 -14.54 -7.82 -7.78
N MET A 54 -13.29 -8.26 -7.56
CA MET A 54 -12.10 -7.61 -8.11
C MET A 54 -12.03 -7.78 -9.63
N ASN A 55 -12.38 -8.94 -10.17
CA ASN A 55 -12.39 -9.18 -11.61
C ASN A 55 -13.34 -8.23 -12.36
N ALA A 56 -14.49 -7.90 -11.77
CA ALA A 56 -15.40 -6.90 -12.32
C ALA A 56 -14.77 -5.50 -12.37
N ILE A 57 -14.04 -5.10 -11.32
CA ILE A 57 -13.33 -3.81 -11.28
C ILE A 57 -12.20 -3.78 -12.32
N LEU A 58 -11.42 -4.85 -12.41
CA LEU A 58 -10.29 -4.98 -13.33
C LEU A 58 -10.72 -4.85 -14.79
N ASN A 59 -11.87 -5.44 -15.15
CA ASN A 59 -12.38 -5.47 -16.53
C ASN A 59 -13.43 -4.37 -16.83
N HIS A 60 -13.63 -3.41 -15.92
CA HIS A 60 -14.63 -2.36 -16.10
C HIS A 60 -14.42 -1.49 -17.35
N THR A 61 -13.18 -1.31 -17.81
CA THR A 61 -12.89 -0.61 -19.07
C THR A 61 -11.83 -1.34 -19.89
N PRO A 62 -11.86 -1.20 -21.24
CA PRO A 62 -10.82 -1.73 -22.11
C PRO A 62 -9.43 -1.27 -21.68
N ASP A 63 -8.47 -2.20 -21.78
CA ASP A 63 -7.05 -2.02 -21.47
C ASP A 63 -6.75 -1.57 -20.03
N ARG A 64 -7.74 -1.58 -19.12
CA ARG A 64 -7.53 -1.19 -17.73
C ARG A 64 -6.49 -2.08 -17.06
N ILE A 65 -6.58 -3.39 -17.25
CA ILE A 65 -5.61 -4.34 -16.68
C ILE A 65 -4.19 -4.06 -17.17
N HIS A 66 -4.02 -3.72 -18.46
CA HIS A 66 -2.71 -3.38 -19.00
C HIS A 66 -2.11 -2.16 -18.30
N ARG A 67 -2.87 -1.06 -18.24
CA ARG A 67 -2.44 0.17 -17.54
C ARG A 67 -2.16 -0.08 -16.05
N LEU A 68 -2.99 -0.90 -15.42
CA LEU A 68 -2.83 -1.28 -14.02
C LEU A 68 -1.51 -2.03 -13.79
N ARG A 69 -1.16 -2.99 -14.66
CA ARG A 69 0.14 -3.70 -14.63
C ARG A 69 1.32 -2.73 -14.73
N GLU A 70 1.27 -1.78 -15.66
CA GLU A 70 2.33 -0.76 -15.78
C GLU A 70 2.48 0.08 -14.51
N THR A 71 1.35 0.52 -13.93
CA THR A 71 1.39 1.28 -12.67
C THR A 71 1.88 0.45 -11.48
N PHE A 72 1.58 -0.84 -11.44
CA PHE A 72 2.07 -1.75 -10.41
C PHE A 72 3.59 -1.93 -10.52
N VAL A 73 4.10 -2.16 -11.74
CA VAL A 73 5.55 -2.30 -11.98
C VAL A 73 6.29 -1.07 -11.47
N GLN A 74 5.78 0.11 -11.79
CA GLN A 74 6.36 1.37 -11.30
C GLN A 74 6.27 1.49 -9.77
N TRP A 75 5.09 1.21 -9.18
CA TRP A 75 4.87 1.23 -7.73
C TRP A 75 5.83 0.31 -6.97
N PHE A 76 6.03 -0.90 -7.50
CA PHE A 76 6.91 -1.92 -6.94
C PHE A 76 8.37 -1.48 -7.03
N TYR A 77 8.81 -1.00 -8.20
CA TYR A 77 10.17 -0.48 -8.37
C TYR A 77 10.45 0.71 -7.43
N GLU A 78 9.45 1.57 -7.20
CA GLU A 78 9.57 2.69 -6.27
C GLU A 78 9.76 2.26 -4.81
N MET A 79 9.36 1.04 -4.43
CA MET A 79 9.70 0.51 -3.10
C MET A 79 11.20 0.28 -2.93
N PHE A 80 11.90 -0.09 -4.01
CA PHE A 80 13.35 -0.31 -3.98
C PHE A 80 14.12 1.01 -4.03
N THR A 81 13.66 1.96 -4.85
CA THR A 81 14.36 3.23 -5.04
C THR A 81 14.02 4.28 -3.99
N GLY A 82 12.82 4.20 -3.41
CA GLY A 82 12.33 5.11 -2.39
C GLY A 82 12.15 6.54 -2.89
N MET A 83 11.49 6.77 -4.03
CA MET A 83 11.53 8.06 -4.75
C MET A 83 11.61 9.32 -3.89
N ASP A 84 12.69 10.10 -4.01
CA ASP A 84 13.13 11.23 -3.16
C ASP A 84 13.73 10.88 -1.79
N ASP A 85 14.28 9.66 -1.69
CA ASP A 85 14.87 9.08 -0.48
C ASP A 85 13.89 8.84 0.67
N TRP A 86 12.74 8.27 0.33
CA TRP A 86 11.57 8.12 1.21
C TRP A 86 11.18 9.47 1.81
N GLY A 87 11.23 10.52 0.99
CA GLY A 87 10.93 11.89 1.33
C GLY A 87 9.47 12.25 1.11
N ASN A 88 9.23 13.53 0.82
CA ASN A 88 7.88 14.07 0.66
C ASN A 88 7.21 13.53 -0.60
N ALA A 89 7.94 13.44 -1.71
CA ALA A 89 7.39 12.94 -2.97
C ALA A 89 7.01 11.47 -2.87
N TYR A 90 7.82 10.65 -2.17
CA TYR A 90 7.46 9.27 -1.85
C TYR A 90 6.14 9.21 -1.09
N ALA A 91 6.07 9.94 0.03
CA ALA A 91 4.93 9.90 0.94
C ALA A 91 3.63 10.36 0.27
N GLU A 92 3.68 11.46 -0.47
CA GLU A 92 2.56 11.98 -1.25
C GLU A 92 2.06 10.98 -2.29
N ARG A 93 2.98 10.24 -2.91
CA ARG A 93 2.61 9.20 -3.86
C ARG A 93 1.89 8.04 -3.16
N ARG A 94 2.38 7.55 -2.02
CA ARG A 94 1.71 6.49 -1.24
C ARG A 94 0.32 6.93 -0.76
N TRP A 95 0.21 8.18 -0.32
CA TRP A 95 -1.07 8.79 0.04
C TRP A 95 -2.06 8.81 -1.13
N ARG A 96 -1.65 9.26 -2.31
CA ARG A 96 -2.50 9.26 -3.51
C ARG A 96 -2.97 7.86 -3.89
N ILE A 97 -2.13 6.85 -3.74
CA ILE A 97 -2.51 5.46 -3.97
C ILE A 97 -3.62 5.04 -3.01
N GLY A 98 -3.51 5.36 -1.72
CA GLY A 98 -4.58 5.14 -0.74
C GLY A 98 -5.89 5.80 -1.15
N LEU A 99 -5.85 7.07 -1.54
CA LEU A 99 -7.05 7.81 -2.01
C LEU A 99 -7.70 7.17 -3.24
N VAL A 100 -6.91 6.62 -4.16
CA VAL A 100 -7.44 5.91 -5.33
C VAL A 100 -8.22 4.68 -4.91
N HIS A 101 -7.71 3.87 -3.97
CA HIS A 101 -8.39 2.68 -3.46
C HIS A 101 -9.73 3.04 -2.80
N VAL A 102 -9.74 4.09 -1.96
CA VAL A 102 -10.98 4.60 -1.35
C VAL A 102 -11.98 5.01 -2.42
N ARG A 103 -11.55 5.79 -3.43
CA ARG A 103 -12.44 6.32 -4.49
C ARG A 103 -13.12 5.22 -5.29
N ILE A 104 -12.43 4.11 -5.54
CA ILE A 104 -12.97 2.98 -6.32
C ILE A 104 -13.66 1.92 -5.44
N GLY A 105 -13.67 2.11 -4.12
CA GLY A 105 -14.34 1.21 -3.18
C GLY A 105 -13.60 -0.10 -2.89
N ILE A 106 -12.29 -0.19 -3.13
CA ILE A 106 -11.50 -1.39 -2.79
C ILE A 106 -11.12 -1.36 -1.31
N GLY A 107 -11.98 -1.97 -0.49
CA GLY A 107 -11.81 -1.98 0.96
C GLY A 107 -10.68 -2.88 1.49
N PRO A 108 -10.37 -2.78 2.79
CA PRO A 108 -9.33 -3.55 3.48
C PRO A 108 -9.40 -5.06 3.23
N GLN A 109 -10.60 -5.63 3.10
CA GLN A 109 -10.82 -7.05 2.85
C GLN A 109 -10.21 -7.55 1.54
N HIS A 110 -9.94 -6.68 0.57
CA HIS A 110 -9.25 -7.04 -0.68
C HIS A 110 -7.76 -6.65 -0.63
N VAL A 111 -7.44 -5.49 -0.05
CA VAL A 111 -6.07 -4.96 -0.02
C VAL A 111 -5.16 -5.83 0.85
N VAL A 112 -5.61 -6.23 2.03
CA VAL A 112 -4.79 -7.00 2.98
C VAL A 112 -4.39 -8.38 2.39
N PRO A 113 -5.31 -9.21 1.86
CA PRO A 113 -4.94 -10.46 1.22
C PRO A 113 -4.10 -10.30 -0.06
N ALA A 114 -4.34 -9.23 -0.83
CA ALA A 114 -3.56 -8.93 -2.01
C ALA A 114 -2.10 -8.58 -1.66
N MET A 115 -1.89 -7.77 -0.62
CA MET A 115 -0.54 -7.48 -0.10
C MET A 115 0.16 -8.75 0.41
N ALA A 116 -0.55 -9.62 1.14
CA ALA A 116 0.00 -10.89 1.60
C ALA A 116 0.43 -11.79 0.41
N THR A 117 -0.33 -11.76 -0.69
CA THR A 117 0.02 -12.48 -1.93
C THR A 117 1.30 -11.94 -2.55
N VAL A 118 1.49 -10.61 -2.60
CA VAL A 118 2.72 -9.97 -3.07
C VAL A 118 3.92 -10.38 -2.22
N ILE A 119 3.81 -10.29 -0.89
CA ILE A 119 4.90 -10.65 0.03
C ILE A 119 5.30 -12.13 -0.13
N ARG A 120 4.31 -13.03 -0.27
CA ARG A 120 4.58 -14.45 -0.49
C ARG A 120 5.26 -14.71 -1.83
N ASP A 121 4.88 -14.01 -2.89
CA ASP A 121 5.51 -14.16 -4.20
C ASP A 121 6.97 -13.68 -4.17
N ILE A 122 7.22 -12.52 -3.54
CA ILE A 122 8.56 -11.98 -3.32
C ILE A 122 9.42 -12.97 -2.51
N ASP A 123 8.91 -13.54 -1.42
CA ASP A 123 9.63 -14.53 -0.60
C ASP A 123 10.11 -15.74 -1.43
N LYS A 124 9.24 -16.27 -2.30
CA LYS A 124 9.63 -17.36 -3.21
C LYS A 124 10.76 -16.94 -4.16
N ARG A 125 10.67 -15.73 -4.72
CA ARG A 125 11.66 -15.20 -5.66
C ARG A 125 13.00 -14.92 -5.00
N LEU A 126 12.99 -14.39 -3.78
CA LEU A 126 14.19 -14.16 -2.98
C LEU A 126 14.94 -15.48 -2.74
N LYS A 127 14.23 -16.52 -2.31
CA LYS A 127 14.79 -17.86 -2.09
C LYS A 127 15.33 -18.48 -3.37
N ALA A 128 14.61 -18.34 -4.49
CA ALA A 128 15.04 -18.90 -5.77
C ALA A 128 16.27 -18.22 -6.38
N ASN A 129 16.58 -16.98 -5.95
CA ASN A 129 17.69 -16.18 -6.46
C ASN A 129 18.78 -15.94 -5.40
N ASP A 130 18.80 -16.76 -4.33
CA ASP A 130 19.76 -16.70 -3.22
C ASP A 130 19.96 -15.28 -2.66
N LYS A 131 18.85 -14.53 -2.51
CA LYS A 131 18.88 -13.18 -1.96
C LYS A 131 18.94 -13.21 -0.42
N PRO A 132 19.58 -12.21 0.21
CA PRO A 132 19.72 -12.15 1.66
C PRO A 132 18.36 -12.06 2.37
N ALA A 133 18.24 -12.67 3.55
CA ALA A 133 17.02 -12.64 4.36
C ALA A 133 16.68 -11.21 4.83
N GLU A 134 17.69 -10.36 5.00
CA GLU A 134 17.53 -8.95 5.33
C GLU A 134 16.76 -8.18 4.25
N LEU A 135 16.89 -8.57 2.97
CA LEU A 135 16.12 -7.96 1.89
C LEU A 135 14.65 -8.33 1.97
N GLN A 136 14.35 -9.56 2.38
CA GLN A 136 12.98 -9.99 2.67
C GLN A 136 12.36 -9.13 3.77
N GLU A 137 13.10 -8.90 4.85
CA GLU A 137 12.63 -8.11 5.98
C GLU A 137 12.38 -6.65 5.58
N ALA A 138 13.33 -6.04 4.85
CA ALA A 138 13.19 -4.68 4.34
C ALA A 138 11.96 -4.53 3.41
N LEU A 139 11.72 -5.50 2.52
CA LEU A 139 10.56 -5.52 1.64
C LEU A 139 9.25 -5.70 2.41
N SER A 140 9.22 -6.62 3.39
CA SER A 140 8.06 -6.82 4.26
C SER A 140 7.70 -5.53 5.00
N ARG A 141 8.71 -4.84 5.57
CA ARG A 141 8.54 -3.56 6.27
C ARG A 141 7.93 -2.49 5.34
N ILE A 142 8.51 -2.26 4.16
CA ILE A 142 7.99 -1.22 3.26
C ILE A 142 6.60 -1.56 2.71
N CYS A 143 6.29 -2.84 2.48
CA CYS A 143 4.94 -3.30 2.14
C CYS A 143 3.92 -2.99 3.25
N MET A 144 4.30 -3.13 4.53
CA MET A 144 3.42 -2.76 5.65
C MET A 144 3.22 -1.25 5.77
N ILE A 145 4.22 -0.43 5.43
CA ILE A 145 4.05 1.02 5.33
C ILE A 145 3.02 1.36 4.25
N ASP A 146 3.16 0.79 3.06
CA ASP A 146 2.24 1.03 1.95
C ASP A 146 0.81 0.58 2.29
N LEU A 147 0.65 -0.55 2.97
CA LEU A 147 -0.65 -1.00 3.48
C LEU A 147 -1.23 0.01 4.49
N ALA A 148 -0.41 0.52 5.42
CA ALA A 148 -0.85 1.52 6.39
C ALA A 148 -1.31 2.82 5.74
N PHE A 149 -0.71 3.25 4.63
CA PHE A 149 -1.18 4.41 3.86
C PHE A 149 -2.58 4.20 3.29
N ILE A 150 -2.88 3.00 2.77
CA ILE A 150 -4.20 2.68 2.21
C ILE A 150 -5.26 2.66 3.32
N GLU A 151 -4.99 1.98 4.44
CA GLU A 151 -5.88 1.93 5.60
C GLU A 151 -6.13 3.32 6.19
N GLN A 152 -5.09 4.13 6.32
CA GLN A 152 -5.22 5.48 6.85
C GLN A 152 -6.03 6.37 5.90
N ALA A 153 -5.90 6.20 4.58
CA ALA A 153 -6.74 6.92 3.62
C ALA A 153 -8.23 6.60 3.81
N TYR A 154 -8.58 5.34 4.08
CA TYR A 154 -9.96 4.96 4.40
C TYR A 154 -10.48 5.68 5.66
N ILE A 155 -9.68 5.70 6.72
CA ILE A 155 -10.06 6.37 7.99
C ILE A 155 -10.26 7.87 7.76
N GLU A 156 -9.29 8.55 7.14
CA GLU A 156 -9.31 10.00 6.95
C GLU A 156 -10.46 10.43 6.02
N VAL A 157 -10.61 9.78 4.87
CA VAL A 157 -11.63 10.15 3.88
C VAL A 157 -13.03 9.87 4.42
N SER A 158 -13.25 8.72 5.06
CA SER A 158 -14.57 8.37 5.61
C SER A 158 -14.96 9.30 6.75
N SER A 159 -14.02 9.59 7.65
CA SER A 159 -14.23 10.55 8.75
C SER A 159 -14.54 11.94 8.20
N ALA A 160 -13.71 12.45 7.27
CA ALA A 160 -13.91 13.78 6.68
C ALA A 160 -15.26 13.90 5.99
N ALA A 161 -15.67 12.89 5.21
CA ALA A 161 -16.97 12.86 4.54
C ALA A 161 -18.13 12.95 5.54
N VAL A 162 -18.11 12.16 6.61
CA VAL A 162 -19.16 12.19 7.64
C VAL A 162 -19.21 13.55 8.35
N LEU A 163 -18.05 14.09 8.76
CA LEU A 163 -17.99 15.38 9.44
C LEU A 163 -18.51 16.51 8.54
N GLN A 164 -18.16 16.49 7.25
CA GLN A 164 -18.62 17.48 6.27
C GLN A 164 -20.13 17.42 6.06
N GLU A 165 -20.70 16.22 5.89
CA GLU A 165 -22.13 16.05 5.61
C GLU A 165 -23.01 16.29 6.85
N THR A 166 -22.55 15.91 8.04
CA THR A 166 -23.34 15.97 9.28
C THR A 166 -23.12 17.25 10.09
N GLY A 167 -22.02 17.97 9.85
CA GLY A 167 -21.57 19.07 10.71
C GLY A 167 -21.09 18.63 12.09
N TRP A 168 -20.86 17.34 12.32
CA TRP A 168 -20.36 16.84 13.59
C TRP A 168 -18.94 17.34 13.86
N THR A 169 -18.61 17.46 15.15
CA THR A 169 -17.22 17.69 15.56
C THR A 169 -16.45 16.37 15.54
N GLU A 170 -15.14 16.44 15.25
CA GLU A 170 -14.25 15.27 15.30
C GLU A 170 -14.31 14.56 16.66
N ARG A 171 -14.44 15.33 17.75
CA ARG A 171 -14.58 14.80 19.11
C ARG A 171 -15.86 13.99 19.31
N LEU A 172 -16.99 14.47 18.77
CA LEU A 172 -18.26 13.74 18.82
C LEU A 172 -18.16 12.44 18.03
N PHE A 173 -17.64 12.51 16.81
CA PHE A 173 -17.48 11.34 15.94
C PHE A 173 -16.63 10.25 16.58
N LYS A 174 -15.47 10.59 17.15
CA LYS A 174 -14.61 9.64 17.89
C LYS A 174 -15.32 9.00 19.07
N ARG A 175 -16.12 9.76 19.83
CA ARG A 175 -16.91 9.23 20.95
C ARG A 175 -18.00 8.25 20.46
N LEU A 176 -18.64 8.55 19.34
CA LEU A 176 -19.65 7.66 18.74
C LEU A 176 -19.04 6.34 18.27
N ILE A 177 -17.88 6.37 17.62
CA ILE A 177 -17.15 5.14 17.24
C ILE A 177 -16.83 4.30 18.48
N ALA A 178 -16.26 4.91 19.53
CA ALA A 178 -15.89 4.20 20.75
C ALA A 178 -17.11 3.57 21.47
N ALA A 179 -18.22 4.30 21.54
CA ALA A 179 -19.46 3.81 22.12
C ALA A 179 -20.07 2.68 21.27
N GLY A 180 -20.08 2.82 19.94
CA GLY A 180 -20.54 1.80 19.01
C GLY A 180 -19.72 0.51 19.12
N ALA A 181 -18.39 0.62 19.15
CA ALA A 181 -17.49 -0.53 19.32
C ALA A 181 -17.65 -1.25 20.68
N SER A 182 -18.16 -0.56 21.70
CA SER A 182 -18.48 -1.16 23.01
C SER A 182 -19.86 -1.82 23.05
N SER A 183 -20.66 -1.66 21.99
CA SER A 183 -22.06 -2.10 21.91
C SER A 183 -22.26 -3.29 20.96
N VAL A 184 -21.19 -3.77 20.32
CA VAL A 184 -21.13 -4.95 19.44
C VAL A 184 -20.36 -6.04 20.19
#